data_AF-A0A679JI04-F1
#
_entry.id   AF-A0A679JI04-F1
#
_cell.length_a   1.000
_cell.length_b   1.000
_cell.length_c   1.000
_cell.angle_alpha   90.00
_cell.angle_beta   90.00
_cell.angle_gamma   90.00
#
_symmetry.space_group_name_H-M   'P 1'
#
loop_
_entity.id
_entity.type
_entity.pdbx_description
1 polymer ?
#
loop_
_entity_poly.entity_id
_entity_poly.type
_entity_poly.pdbx_seq_one_letter_code
_entity_poly.pdbx_strand_id
1 'polypeptide(L)'
;MTAPKTKLHKGDLPAGLTFPNGVAIDTETLGLNPHRDRLCLVQLSSGDGTAHLVKFDGKDYSAPRLKALLTDPKVLKIFHFARFDIAVLEQYLGVATAPIYCTKIASKLSRTYTDRHGLKDLVGELLGIELSKQQQSSDWGASELSDSQKAYAANDVLHLHAVKTKLDMMLAREGREGFASEAFKFLPTRARLDLAGFEEDDIFAH
;
A
#
# COMPACT_ATOMS: atom_id res chain seq x y z
N MET A 1 -5.47 -7.73 22.44
CA MET A 1 -5.65 -8.10 21.02
C MET A 1 -4.75 -9.28 20.73
N THR A 2 -5.24 -10.30 20.03
CA THR A 2 -4.43 -11.42 19.54
C THR A 2 -3.39 -10.89 18.56
N ALA A 3 -2.16 -11.41 18.61
CA ALA A 3 -1.12 -11.01 17.65
C ALA A 3 -1.60 -11.23 16.20
N PRO A 4 -1.24 -10.34 15.26
CA PRO A 4 -1.67 -10.45 13.87
C PRO A 4 -1.18 -11.77 13.27
N LYS A 5 -2.06 -12.46 12.52
CA LYS A 5 -1.68 -13.69 11.83
C LYS A 5 -0.88 -13.33 10.57
N THR A 6 0.36 -13.78 10.49
CA THR A 6 1.24 -13.52 9.34
C THR A 6 1.55 -14.82 8.59
N LYS A 7 1.55 -14.75 7.26
CA LYS A 7 1.98 -15.85 6.37
C LYS A 7 3.07 -15.32 5.45
N LEU A 8 4.30 -15.80 5.64
CA LEU A 8 5.45 -15.41 4.83
C LEU A 8 5.58 -16.31 3.60
N HIS A 9 5.79 -15.71 2.44
CA HIS A 9 6.01 -16.35 1.14
C HIS A 9 7.30 -15.81 0.52
N LYS A 10 7.97 -16.64 -0.29
CA LYS A 10 9.20 -16.26 -0.99
C LYS A 10 8.90 -16.05 -2.48
N GLY A 11 9.13 -14.84 -2.97
CA GLY A 11 9.09 -14.48 -4.40
C GLY A 11 7.71 -14.45 -5.07
N ASP A 12 6.69 -15.12 -4.55
CA ASP A 12 5.32 -15.05 -5.09
C ASP A 12 4.25 -15.44 -4.05
N LEU A 13 2.98 -15.23 -4.38
CA LEU A 13 1.83 -15.70 -3.62
C LEU A 13 1.60 -17.22 -3.77
N PRO A 14 0.98 -17.89 -2.79
CA PRO A 14 0.59 -19.29 -2.92
C PRO A 14 -0.55 -19.47 -3.93
N ALA A 15 -0.67 -20.66 -4.51
CA ALA A 15 -1.75 -20.98 -5.45
C ALA A 15 -3.11 -20.95 -4.74
N GLY A 16 -4.15 -20.48 -5.45
CA GLY A 16 -5.54 -20.49 -4.96
C GLY A 16 -5.87 -19.40 -3.93
N LEU A 17 -4.92 -18.55 -3.55
CA LEU A 17 -5.21 -17.39 -2.70
C LEU A 17 -6.02 -16.35 -3.47
N THR A 18 -7.11 -15.87 -2.87
CA THR A 18 -8.01 -14.90 -3.48
C THR A 18 -8.37 -13.78 -2.49
N PHE A 19 -8.73 -12.62 -3.03
CA PHE A 19 -9.07 -11.41 -2.29
C PHE A 19 -10.42 -10.85 -2.76
N PRO A 20 -11.55 -11.50 -2.42
CA PRO A 20 -12.86 -11.22 -3.02
C PRO A 20 -13.39 -9.81 -2.75
N ASN A 21 -12.98 -9.18 -1.65
CA ASN A 21 -13.43 -7.84 -1.25
C ASN A 21 -12.37 -6.76 -1.54
N GLY A 22 -11.50 -7.00 -2.51
CA GLY A 22 -10.29 -6.21 -2.71
C GLY A 22 -9.17 -6.60 -1.73
N VAL A 23 -7.99 -6.04 -1.97
CA VAL A 23 -6.76 -6.35 -1.25
C VAL A 23 -6.11 -5.08 -0.76
N ALA A 24 -5.79 -5.04 0.53
CA ALA A 24 -4.94 -4.03 1.14
C ALA A 24 -3.49 -4.37 0.79
N ILE A 25 -2.71 -3.40 0.31
CA ILE A 25 -1.32 -3.60 -0.10
C ILE A 25 -0.46 -2.46 0.43
N ASP A 26 0.76 -2.81 0.80
CA ASP A 26 1.84 -1.89 1.13
C ASP A 26 3.19 -2.54 0.78
N THR A 27 4.27 -1.75 0.68
CA THR A 27 5.59 -2.27 0.30
C THR A 27 6.69 -1.80 1.24
N GLU A 28 7.69 -2.67 1.43
CA GLU A 28 8.94 -2.29 2.09
C GLU A 28 10.10 -2.33 1.11
N THR A 29 10.96 -1.34 1.20
CA THR A 29 12.12 -1.11 0.33
C THR A 29 13.35 -0.79 1.18
N LEU A 30 14.52 -0.67 0.55
CA LEU A 30 15.72 -0.19 1.26
C LEU A 30 15.71 1.31 1.57
N GLY A 31 14.71 2.05 1.07
CA GLY A 31 14.69 3.51 1.09
C GLY A 31 13.72 4.06 0.06
N LEU A 32 13.68 5.39 -0.07
CA LEU A 32 12.61 6.09 -0.79
C LEU A 32 12.92 6.40 -2.27
N ASN A 33 14.05 5.95 -2.81
CA ASN A 33 14.37 6.15 -4.23
C ASN A 33 14.17 4.83 -5.01
N PRO A 34 13.09 4.69 -5.81
CA PRO A 34 12.82 3.44 -6.54
C PRO A 34 13.94 2.98 -7.49
N HIS A 35 14.77 3.90 -7.99
CA HIS A 35 15.88 3.56 -8.89
C HIS A 35 17.10 2.98 -8.15
N ARG A 36 17.23 3.24 -6.86
CA ARG A 36 18.36 2.80 -6.02
C ARG A 36 17.96 1.73 -5.00
N ASP A 37 16.80 1.92 -4.40
CA ASP A 37 16.36 1.23 -3.20
C ASP A 37 15.37 0.12 -3.58
N ARG A 38 15.87 -1.11 -3.60
CA ARG A 38 15.11 -2.25 -4.12
C ARG A 38 13.85 -2.59 -3.33
N LEU A 39 12.84 -3.11 -4.04
CA LEU A 39 11.69 -3.78 -3.43
C LEU A 39 12.15 -4.99 -2.61
N CYS A 40 11.75 -5.03 -1.35
CA CYS A 40 12.11 -6.07 -0.40
C CYS A 40 10.91 -6.91 0.03
N LEU A 41 9.76 -6.27 0.28
CA LEU A 41 8.56 -6.93 0.78
C LEU A 41 7.32 -6.34 0.11
N VAL A 42 6.34 -7.20 -0.18
CA VAL A 42 4.97 -6.77 -0.46
C VAL A 42 4.07 -7.42 0.59
N GLN A 43 3.34 -6.60 1.34
CA GLN A 43 2.36 -7.06 2.32
C GLN A 43 0.95 -6.95 1.73
N LEU A 44 0.12 -7.97 1.98
CA LEU A 44 -1.24 -8.06 1.46
C LEU A 44 -2.23 -8.52 2.54
N SER A 45 -3.44 -7.97 2.55
CA SER A 45 -4.52 -8.47 3.42
C SER A 45 -5.90 -8.36 2.76
N SER A 46 -6.79 -9.29 3.11
CA SER A 46 -8.23 -9.23 2.80
C SER A 46 -9.04 -8.45 3.84
N GLY A 47 -8.39 -7.90 4.89
CA GLY A 47 -9.05 -7.29 6.03
C GLY A 47 -9.63 -8.30 7.03
N ASP A 48 -9.21 -9.56 6.96
CA ASP A 48 -9.72 -10.69 7.78
C ASP A 48 -8.86 -10.99 9.02
N GLY A 49 -7.93 -10.10 9.37
CA GLY A 49 -6.97 -10.31 10.45
C GLY A 49 -5.72 -11.12 10.06
N THR A 50 -5.59 -11.52 8.79
CA THR A 50 -4.39 -12.19 8.25
C THR A 50 -3.65 -11.28 7.27
N ALA A 51 -2.33 -11.23 7.40
CA ALA A 51 -1.43 -10.60 6.44
C ALA A 51 -0.56 -11.65 5.72
N HIS A 52 -0.47 -11.53 4.40
CA HIS A 52 0.43 -12.29 3.54
C HIS A 52 1.63 -11.42 3.19
N LEU A 53 2.83 -11.90 3.47
CA LEU A 53 4.08 -11.17 3.25
C LEU A 53 4.87 -11.86 2.14
N VAL A 54 5.11 -11.21 1.01
CA VAL A 54 5.90 -11.75 -0.11
C VAL A 54 7.29 -11.12 -0.09
N LYS A 55 8.29 -11.88 0.36
CA LYS A 55 9.67 -11.42 0.48
C LYS A 55 10.44 -11.65 -0.83
N PHE A 56 11.15 -10.61 -1.26
CA PHE A 56 12.09 -10.64 -2.38
C PHE A 56 13.53 -10.61 -1.88
N ASP A 57 14.40 -11.34 -2.56
CA ASP A 57 15.84 -11.43 -2.27
C ASP A 57 16.71 -10.48 -3.12
N GLY A 58 16.08 -9.74 -4.04
CA GLY A 58 16.76 -8.80 -4.94
C GLY A 58 17.28 -9.40 -6.24
N LYS A 59 17.07 -10.71 -6.48
CA LYS A 59 17.57 -11.40 -7.68
C LYS A 59 16.45 -11.76 -8.67
N ASP A 60 15.31 -12.18 -8.15
CA ASP A 60 14.14 -12.54 -8.96
C ASP A 60 12.90 -11.78 -8.51
N TYR A 61 12.18 -11.24 -9.50
CA TYR A 61 10.94 -10.49 -9.38
C TYR A 61 9.85 -11.04 -10.34
N SER A 62 9.95 -12.32 -10.74
CA SER A 62 9.02 -12.98 -11.66
C SER A 62 7.57 -12.97 -11.16
N ALA A 63 7.35 -13.36 -9.90
CA ALA A 63 6.12 -13.23 -9.10
C ALA A 63 4.78 -13.29 -9.89
N PRO A 64 4.53 -14.32 -10.73
CA PRO A 64 3.43 -14.29 -11.69
C PRO A 64 2.04 -14.13 -11.05
N ARG A 65 1.81 -14.72 -9.87
CA ARG A 65 0.50 -14.62 -9.19
C ARG A 65 0.30 -13.26 -8.55
N LEU A 66 1.34 -12.71 -7.92
CA LEU A 66 1.31 -11.35 -7.40
C LEU A 66 1.08 -10.35 -8.53
N LYS A 67 1.79 -10.48 -9.66
CA LYS A 67 1.58 -9.63 -10.84
C LYS A 67 0.15 -9.72 -11.35
N ALA A 68 -0.38 -10.94 -11.51
CA ALA A 68 -1.76 -11.15 -11.94
C ALA A 68 -2.77 -10.44 -11.01
N LEU A 69 -2.60 -10.55 -9.69
CA LEU A 69 -3.43 -9.87 -8.70
C LEU A 69 -3.35 -8.33 -8.82
N LEU A 70 -2.13 -7.79 -8.93
CA LEU A 70 -1.89 -6.34 -9.03
C LEU A 70 -2.53 -5.73 -10.28
N THR A 71 -2.60 -6.50 -11.37
CA THR A 71 -3.20 -6.07 -12.64
C THR A 71 -4.66 -6.48 -12.82
N ASP A 72 -5.24 -7.27 -11.91
CA ASP A 72 -6.63 -7.75 -12.06
C ASP A 72 -7.62 -6.58 -11.93
N PRO A 73 -8.36 -6.22 -12.99
CA PRO A 73 -9.30 -5.10 -12.94
C PRO A 73 -10.49 -5.33 -12.01
N LYS A 74 -10.75 -6.58 -11.60
CA LYS A 74 -11.85 -6.95 -10.70
C LYS A 74 -11.48 -6.84 -9.23
N VAL A 75 -10.20 -6.73 -8.91
CA VAL A 75 -9.71 -6.64 -7.53
C VAL A 75 -9.26 -5.21 -7.25
N LEU A 76 -9.92 -4.54 -6.31
CA LEU A 76 -9.48 -3.22 -5.84
C LEU A 76 -8.23 -3.34 -4.97
N LYS A 77 -7.18 -2.58 -5.28
CA LYS A 77 -5.98 -2.48 -4.46
C LYS A 77 -6.04 -1.26 -3.55
N ILE A 78 -6.01 -1.46 -2.24
CA ILE A 78 -6.15 -0.41 -1.22
C ILE A 78 -4.77 -0.14 -0.61
N PHE A 79 -4.28 1.09 -0.76
CA PHE A 79 -2.99 1.51 -0.24
C PHE A 79 -3.15 2.68 0.74
N HIS A 80 -2.13 2.93 1.54
CA HIS A 80 -1.91 4.23 2.17
C HIS A 80 -0.73 4.93 1.51
N PHE A 81 -0.98 6.06 0.84
CA PHE A 81 0.02 6.76 0.02
C PHE A 81 0.54 5.96 -1.20
N ALA A 82 -0.39 5.39 -1.97
CA ALA A 82 -0.11 4.53 -3.13
C ALA A 82 0.94 5.06 -4.13
N ARG A 83 1.15 6.38 -4.24
CA ARG A 83 2.08 7.02 -5.19
C ARG A 83 3.45 6.35 -5.19
N PHE A 84 3.98 6.08 -4.00
CA PHE A 84 5.29 5.44 -3.84
C PHE A 84 5.25 3.95 -4.21
N ASP A 85 4.33 3.19 -3.59
CA ASP A 85 4.25 1.74 -3.77
C ASP A 85 4.05 1.34 -5.22
N ILE A 86 3.17 2.04 -5.94
CA ILE A 86 2.89 1.69 -7.34
C ILE A 86 4.07 2.02 -8.26
N ALA A 87 4.88 3.04 -7.94
CA ALA A 87 6.12 3.32 -8.65
C ALA A 87 7.14 2.19 -8.42
N VAL A 88 7.29 1.74 -7.17
CA VAL A 88 8.17 0.61 -6.83
C VAL A 88 7.69 -0.68 -7.50
N LEU A 89 6.39 -0.98 -7.46
CA LEU A 89 5.82 -2.17 -8.09
C LEU A 89 5.99 -2.12 -9.63
N GLU A 90 5.83 -0.96 -10.26
CA GLU A 90 6.09 -0.82 -11.70
C GLU A 90 7.58 -1.03 -12.02
N GLN A 91 8.48 -0.40 -11.24
CA GLN A 91 9.93 -0.49 -11.43
C GLN A 91 10.47 -1.92 -11.27
N TYR A 92 10.01 -2.68 -10.27
CA TYR A 92 10.57 -4.00 -9.95
C TYR A 92 9.75 -5.17 -10.50
N LEU A 93 8.42 -5.06 -10.53
CA LEU A 93 7.55 -6.13 -11.04
C LEU A 93 7.11 -5.90 -12.49
N GLY A 94 7.28 -4.70 -13.05
CA GLY A 94 6.87 -4.40 -14.42
C GLY A 94 5.36 -4.40 -14.61
N VAL A 95 4.59 -3.99 -13.59
CA VAL A 95 3.12 -4.01 -13.61
C VAL A 95 2.50 -2.63 -13.45
N ALA A 96 1.47 -2.36 -14.25
CA ALA A 96 0.60 -1.21 -14.06
C ALA A 96 -0.52 -1.59 -13.06
N THR A 97 -0.30 -1.32 -11.78
CA THR A 97 -1.25 -1.67 -10.71
C THR A 97 -2.54 -0.86 -10.87
N ALA A 98 -3.68 -1.53 -11.05
CA ALA A 98 -5.00 -0.90 -11.16
C ALA A 98 -6.13 -1.94 -11.00
N PRO A 99 -7.32 -1.56 -10.48
CA PRO A 99 -7.69 -0.25 -9.92
C PRO A 99 -7.16 -0.03 -8.50
N ILE A 100 -7.01 1.24 -8.10
CA ILE A 100 -6.42 1.65 -6.81
C ILE A 100 -7.44 2.44 -5.98
N TYR A 101 -7.36 2.29 -4.66
CA TYR A 101 -7.89 3.23 -3.68
C TYR A 101 -6.73 3.71 -2.78
N CYS A 102 -6.57 5.02 -2.62
CA CYS A 102 -5.52 5.58 -1.76
C CYS A 102 -6.11 6.29 -0.54
N THR A 103 -5.95 5.69 0.63
CA THR A 103 -6.50 6.23 1.89
C THR A 103 -5.90 7.58 2.28
N LYS A 104 -4.65 7.88 1.89
CA LYS A 104 -4.04 9.20 2.15
C LYS A 104 -4.67 10.32 1.32
N ILE A 105 -4.98 10.06 0.05
CA ILE A 105 -5.73 11.00 -0.80
C ILE A 105 -7.15 11.18 -0.27
N ALA A 106 -7.86 10.09 -0.01
CA ALA A 106 -9.21 10.13 0.56
C ALA A 106 -9.25 10.88 1.90
N SER A 107 -8.22 10.70 2.74
CA SER A 107 -8.10 11.45 3.98
C SER A 107 -7.83 12.93 3.76
N LYS A 108 -6.93 13.32 2.86
CA LYS A 108 -6.69 14.74 2.54
C LYS A 108 -7.96 15.44 2.02
N LEU A 109 -8.75 14.72 1.23
CA LEU A 109 -9.99 15.25 0.66
C LEU A 109 -11.14 15.32 1.67
N SER A 110 -11.18 14.50 2.73
CA SER A 110 -12.34 14.43 3.64
C SER A 110 -12.06 14.87 5.09
N ARG A 111 -10.82 14.76 5.58
CA ARG A 111 -10.39 15.15 6.93
C ARG A 111 -9.73 16.53 6.94
N THR A 112 -10.40 17.55 6.41
CA THR A 112 -9.83 18.90 6.19
C THR A 112 -9.65 19.74 7.46
N TYR A 113 -9.93 19.18 8.63
CA TYR A 113 -9.73 19.81 9.95
C TYR A 113 -8.36 19.49 10.57
N THR A 114 -7.50 18.76 9.87
CA THR A 114 -6.20 18.31 10.37
C THR A 114 -5.21 18.13 9.24
N ASP A 115 -3.93 18.37 9.51
CA ASP A 115 -2.83 18.08 8.57
C ASP A 115 -2.26 16.67 8.77
N ARG A 116 -2.76 15.92 9.76
CA ARG A 116 -2.27 14.59 10.12
C ARG A 116 -2.95 13.49 9.29
N HIS A 117 -2.30 13.16 8.16
CA HIS A 117 -2.76 12.16 7.21
C HIS A 117 -1.86 10.93 7.11
N GLY A 118 -0.98 10.68 8.08
CA GLY A 118 -0.21 9.44 8.15
C GLY A 118 -1.07 8.25 8.60
N LEU A 119 -0.66 7.04 8.24
CA LEU A 119 -1.44 5.82 8.54
C LEU A 119 -1.69 5.65 10.04
N LYS A 120 -0.66 5.87 10.89
CA LYS A 120 -0.80 5.83 12.36
C LYS A 120 -1.91 6.77 12.85
N ASP A 121 -1.89 8.02 12.42
CA ASP A 121 -2.87 9.03 12.86
C ASP A 121 -4.27 8.68 12.37
N LEU A 122 -4.36 8.19 11.13
CA LEU A 122 -5.62 7.82 10.49
C LEU A 122 -6.27 6.62 11.19
N VAL A 123 -5.49 5.58 11.48
CA VAL A 123 -5.95 4.37 12.21
C VAL A 123 -6.29 4.71 13.66
N GLY A 124 -5.49 5.55 14.32
CA GLY A 124 -5.75 6.02 15.67
C GLY A 124 -7.06 6.79 15.78
N GLU A 125 -7.30 7.76 14.89
CA GLU A 125 -8.51 8.58 14.93
C GLU A 125 -9.76 7.81 14.49
N LEU A 126 -9.70 7.08 13.37
CA LEU A 126 -10.89 6.48 12.77
C LEU A 126 -11.29 5.15 13.40
N LEU A 127 -10.32 4.41 13.96
CA LEU A 127 -10.54 3.07 14.50
C LEU A 127 -10.21 2.95 15.99
N GLY A 128 -9.57 3.95 16.62
CA GLY A 128 -9.15 3.88 18.02
C GLY A 128 -8.01 2.87 18.27
N ILE A 129 -7.22 2.56 17.24
CA ILE A 129 -6.14 1.57 17.30
C ILE A 129 -4.79 2.28 17.24
N GLU A 130 -3.88 1.95 18.15
CA GLU A 130 -2.52 2.49 18.11
C GLU A 130 -1.57 1.63 17.28
N LEU A 131 -0.89 2.25 16.32
CA LEU A 131 0.16 1.62 15.53
C LEU A 131 1.56 2.05 16.03
N SER A 132 2.48 1.08 16.06
CA SER A 132 3.91 1.32 16.34
C SER A 132 4.66 1.68 15.06
N LYS A 133 5.62 2.61 15.17
CA LYS A 133 6.52 3.01 14.06
C LYS A 133 7.93 2.39 14.14
N GLN A 134 8.18 1.52 15.13
CA GLN A 134 9.54 1.13 15.52
C GLN A 134 10.34 0.39 14.44
N GLN A 135 9.71 -0.18 13.41
CA GLN A 135 10.39 -0.97 12.37
C GLN A 135 10.39 -0.31 10.99
N GLN A 136 9.85 0.91 10.87
CA GLN A 136 9.78 1.64 9.60
C GLN A 136 11.18 1.85 8.97
N SER A 137 12.19 2.13 9.80
CA SER A 137 13.58 2.34 9.39
C SER A 137 14.48 1.14 9.72
N SER A 138 13.99 -0.08 9.49
CA SER A 138 14.77 -1.32 9.69
C SER A 138 15.39 -1.84 8.38
N ASP A 139 16.33 -2.78 8.47
CA ASP A 139 16.91 -3.42 7.28
C ASP A 139 15.93 -4.45 6.70
N TRP A 140 15.11 -4.00 5.75
CA TRP A 140 14.20 -4.85 4.97
C TRP A 140 14.94 -5.72 3.93
N GLY A 141 16.21 -5.41 3.66
CA GLY A 141 17.09 -6.15 2.77
C GLY A 141 17.55 -7.49 3.32
N ALA A 142 17.46 -7.67 4.64
CA ALA A 142 17.86 -8.88 5.35
C ALA A 142 17.31 -10.16 4.73
N SER A 143 18.07 -11.25 4.83
CA SER A 143 17.68 -12.57 4.32
C SER A 143 16.47 -13.14 5.07
N GLU A 144 16.37 -12.85 6.36
CA GLU A 144 15.27 -13.24 7.22
C GLU A 144 14.64 -12.02 7.88
N LEU A 145 13.32 -12.00 7.96
CA LEU A 145 12.58 -10.96 8.70
C LEU A 145 12.47 -11.36 10.16
N SER A 146 12.72 -10.41 11.05
CA SER A 146 12.42 -10.58 12.48
C SER A 146 10.91 -10.63 12.72
N ASP A 147 10.49 -11.14 13.88
CA ASP A 147 9.07 -11.16 14.23
C ASP A 147 8.50 -9.75 14.43
N SER A 148 9.32 -8.78 14.87
CA SER A 148 8.92 -7.37 14.95
C SER A 148 8.68 -6.78 13.56
N GLN A 149 9.52 -7.08 12.57
CA GLN A 149 9.32 -6.65 11.18
C GLN A 149 8.05 -7.25 10.59
N LYS A 150 7.80 -8.56 10.79
CA LYS A 150 6.56 -9.22 10.32
C LYS A 150 5.32 -8.59 10.95
N ALA A 151 5.36 -8.31 12.26
CA ALA A 151 4.24 -7.70 12.97
C ALA A 151 3.98 -6.26 12.50
N TYR A 152 5.04 -5.49 12.26
CA TYR A 152 4.95 -4.14 11.70
C TYR A 152 4.31 -4.17 10.30
N ALA A 153 4.88 -4.92 9.35
CA ALA A 153 4.40 -5.00 7.97
C ALA A 153 2.95 -5.51 7.88
N ALA A 154 2.55 -6.40 8.79
CA ALA A 154 1.17 -6.84 8.88
C ALA A 154 0.22 -5.70 9.27
N ASN A 155 0.56 -4.92 10.30
CA ASN A 155 -0.28 -3.85 10.80
C ASN A 155 -0.51 -2.72 9.79
N ASP A 156 0.42 -2.51 8.84
CA ASP A 156 0.29 -1.50 7.80
C ASP A 156 -0.81 -1.83 6.76
N VAL A 157 -1.21 -3.10 6.62
CA VAL A 157 -2.28 -3.53 5.70
C VAL A 157 -3.56 -3.98 6.37
N LEU A 158 -3.51 -4.50 7.59
CA LEU A 158 -4.66 -5.14 8.26
C LEU A 158 -5.87 -4.22 8.45
N HIS A 159 -5.63 -2.91 8.57
CA HIS A 159 -6.65 -1.93 8.90
C HIS A 159 -7.17 -1.12 7.69
N LEU A 160 -6.57 -1.28 6.51
CA LEU A 160 -6.86 -0.41 5.36
C LEU A 160 -8.30 -0.57 4.84
N HIS A 161 -8.89 -1.77 4.86
CA HIS A 161 -10.30 -1.96 4.52
C HIS A 161 -11.23 -1.18 5.47
N ALA A 162 -10.99 -1.24 6.78
CA ALA A 162 -11.81 -0.54 7.76
C ALA A 162 -11.64 0.99 7.65
N VAL A 163 -10.41 1.46 7.45
CA VAL A 163 -10.10 2.87 7.16
C VAL A 163 -10.83 3.34 5.91
N LYS A 164 -10.76 2.58 4.81
CA LYS A 164 -11.48 2.88 3.56
C LYS A 164 -12.97 3.07 3.82
N THR A 165 -13.63 2.15 4.53
CA THR A 165 -15.07 2.26 4.84
C THR A 165 -15.41 3.57 5.56
N LYS A 166 -14.60 3.99 6.54
CA LYS A 166 -14.80 5.26 7.24
C LYS A 166 -14.59 6.46 6.33
N LEU A 167 -13.54 6.45 5.51
CA LEU A 167 -13.24 7.52 4.58
C LEU A 167 -14.29 7.65 3.47
N ASP A 168 -14.86 6.54 2.98
CA ASP A 168 -15.94 6.57 2.00
C ASP A 168 -17.18 7.28 2.55
N MET A 169 -17.55 7.02 3.81
CA MET A 169 -18.64 7.74 4.47
C MET A 169 -18.37 9.25 4.58
N MET A 170 -17.11 9.62 4.88
CA MET A 170 -16.73 11.02 5.00
C MET A 170 -16.68 11.72 3.63
N LEU A 171 -16.10 11.08 2.61
CA LEU A 171 -16.10 11.60 1.23
C LEU A 171 -17.53 11.83 0.74
N ALA A 172 -18.44 10.91 1.02
CA ALA A 172 -19.86 11.03 0.67
C ALA A 172 -20.57 12.16 1.40
N ARG A 173 -20.33 12.31 2.70
CA ARG A 173 -20.87 13.44 3.47
C ARG A 173 -20.40 14.79 2.89
N GLU A 174 -19.15 14.88 2.46
CA GLU A 174 -18.55 16.11 1.92
C GLU A 174 -18.81 16.30 0.41
N GLY A 175 -19.40 15.33 -0.29
CA GLY A 175 -19.63 15.37 -1.74
C GLY A 175 -18.34 15.36 -2.58
N ARG A 176 -17.31 14.61 -2.15
CA ARG A 176 -15.95 14.62 -2.74
C ARG A 176 -15.52 13.28 -3.33
N GLU A 177 -16.42 12.31 -3.46
CA GLU A 177 -16.12 10.98 -4.01
C GLU A 177 -15.65 11.06 -5.46
N GLY A 178 -16.23 11.96 -6.25
CA GLY A 178 -15.83 12.18 -7.64
C GLY A 178 -14.37 12.61 -7.77
N PHE A 179 -13.94 13.57 -6.96
CA PHE A 179 -12.54 14.01 -6.91
C PHE A 179 -11.60 12.88 -6.48
N ALA A 180 -11.98 12.12 -5.46
CA ALA A 180 -11.19 10.98 -5.01
C ALA A 180 -11.05 9.92 -6.11
N SER A 181 -12.14 9.58 -6.79
CA SER A 181 -12.16 8.61 -7.90
C SER A 181 -11.24 9.02 -9.05
N GLU A 182 -11.32 10.27 -9.51
CA GLU A 182 -10.45 10.76 -10.59
C GLU A 182 -8.98 10.84 -10.15
N ALA A 183 -8.71 11.25 -8.91
CA ALA A 183 -7.35 11.23 -8.35
C ALA A 183 -6.78 9.80 -8.29
N PHE A 184 -7.59 8.80 -7.93
CA PHE A 184 -7.16 7.40 -7.91
C PHE A 184 -6.84 6.86 -9.31
N LYS A 185 -7.60 7.26 -10.32
CA LYS A 185 -7.33 6.88 -11.72
C LYS A 185 -6.04 7.51 -12.24
N PHE A 186 -5.70 8.71 -11.79
CA PHE A 186 -4.48 9.41 -12.19
C PHE A 186 -3.21 8.88 -11.48
N LEU A 187 -3.35 8.23 -10.32
CA LEU A 187 -2.21 7.76 -9.52
C LEU A 187 -1.16 6.94 -10.29
N PRO A 188 -1.51 5.92 -11.10
CA PRO A 188 -0.52 5.20 -11.92
C PRO A 188 0.29 6.12 -12.83
N THR A 189 -0.35 7.13 -13.43
CA THR A 189 0.35 8.11 -14.26
C THR A 189 1.27 8.98 -13.41
N ARG A 190 0.81 9.46 -12.25
CA ARG A 190 1.64 10.24 -11.32
C ARG A 190 2.89 9.48 -10.91
N ALA A 191 2.78 8.19 -10.60
CA ALA A 191 3.92 7.35 -10.26
C ALA A 191 4.91 7.16 -11.42
N ARG A 192 4.42 7.02 -12.66
CA ARG A 192 5.30 6.97 -13.84
C ARG A 192 6.03 8.27 -14.09
N LEU A 193 5.37 9.41 -13.83
CA LEU A 193 6.04 10.71 -13.89
C LEU A 193 7.18 10.78 -12.86
N ASP A 194 7.00 10.23 -11.66
CA ASP A 194 8.06 10.15 -10.65
C ASP A 194 9.25 9.30 -11.14
N LEU A 195 8.98 8.11 -11.71
CA LEU A 195 10.02 7.27 -12.30
C LEU A 195 10.70 7.89 -13.53
N ALA A 196 10.08 8.89 -14.14
CA ALA A 196 10.63 9.63 -15.28
C ALA A 196 11.42 10.89 -14.87
N GLY A 197 11.57 11.16 -13.56
CA GLY A 197 12.35 12.28 -13.05
C GLY A 197 11.54 13.55 -12.74
N PHE A 198 10.20 13.45 -12.64
CA PHE A 198 9.32 14.56 -12.28
C PHE A 198 8.80 14.47 -10.83
N GLU A 199 9.50 13.76 -9.94
CA GLU A 199 9.03 13.44 -8.59
C GLU A 199 8.82 14.67 -7.70
N GLU A 200 9.65 15.70 -7.86
CA GLU A 200 9.55 16.97 -7.14
C GLU A 200 8.62 17.99 -7.84
N ASP A 201 8.24 17.72 -9.09
CA ASP A 201 7.40 18.60 -9.89
C ASP A 201 5.90 18.26 -9.74
N ASP A 202 5.09 19.26 -9.40
CA ASP A 202 3.68 19.20 -9.72
C ASP A 202 3.51 19.50 -11.21
N ILE A 203 3.19 18.47 -12.01
CA ILE A 203 3.08 18.58 -13.48
C ILE A 203 1.98 19.54 -13.96
N PHE A 204 1.13 20.00 -13.03
CA PHE A 204 0.08 20.98 -13.29
C PHE A 204 0.47 22.40 -12.85
N ALA A 205 1.60 22.58 -12.16
CA ALA A 205 2.11 23.88 -11.74
C ALA A 205 2.90 24.58 -12.87
N HIS A 206 3.08 25.89 -12.70
CA HIS A 206 3.85 26.75 -13.61
C HIS A 206 5.36 26.64 -13.40
#